data_AF-A0AAN6PSF7-F1
#
_entry.id   AF-A0AAN6PSF7-F1
#
_cell.length_a   1.000
_cell.length_b   1.000
_cell.length_c   1.000
_cell.angle_alpha   90.00
_cell.angle_beta   90.00
_cell.angle_gamma   90.00
#
_symmetry.space_group_name_H-M   'P 1'
#
loop_
_entity.id
_entity.type
_entity.pdbx_description
1 polymer ?
#
loop_
_entity_poly.entity_id
_entity_poly.type
_entity_poly.pdbx_seq_one_letter_code
_entity_poly.pdbx_strand_id
1 'polypeptide(L)'
;MAGVSDAQIRRAGRWENGDQMTGCYITTLPFEFMRATADFEPAWAGSYHVPRATVQLEAWLRSQIWPQLNRWRDFEAEDKATGAFIELLHWLRDVLLQDAVFLRAKYPGHPVFQEPVFWSPQFFATKVREAAQESFEDDRGTAI
;
A
#
# COMPACT_ATOMS: atom_id res chain seq x y z
N MET A 1 -17.90 11.98 -6.26
CA MET A 1 -17.13 10.83 -5.73
C MET A 1 -17.77 9.58 -6.26
N ALA A 2 -16.97 8.62 -6.74
CA ALA A 2 -17.38 7.45 -7.52
C ALA A 2 -18.41 6.52 -6.83
N GLY A 3 -19.69 6.90 -6.76
CA GLY A 3 -20.75 6.04 -6.21
C GLY A 3 -20.83 5.91 -4.68
N VAL A 4 -19.97 6.61 -3.93
CA VAL A 4 -19.99 6.59 -2.45
C VAL A 4 -21.25 7.28 -1.91
N SER A 5 -21.94 6.65 -0.95
CA SER A 5 -23.12 7.23 -0.32
C SER A 5 -22.82 8.49 0.50
N ASP A 6 -23.77 9.42 0.55
CA ASP A 6 -23.66 10.66 1.32
C ASP A 6 -23.37 10.42 2.81
N ALA A 7 -23.95 9.37 3.39
CA ALA A 7 -23.68 8.95 4.76
C ALA A 7 -22.20 8.59 4.99
N GLN A 8 -21.57 7.85 4.07
CA GLN A 8 -20.15 7.50 4.17
C GLN A 8 -19.25 8.75 4.07
N ILE A 9 -19.60 9.70 3.21
CA ILE A 9 -18.86 10.97 3.07
C ILE A 9 -18.99 11.80 4.34
N ARG A 10 -20.20 11.93 4.88
CA ARG A 10 -20.46 12.63 6.15
C ARG A 10 -19.73 11.99 7.32
N ARG A 11 -19.72 10.66 7.40
CA ARG A 11 -18.99 9.91 8.42
C ARG A 11 -17.48 10.11 8.31
N ALA A 12 -16.92 10.09 7.09
CA ALA A 12 -15.50 10.39 6.86
C ALA A 12 -15.15 11.83 7.28
N GLY A 13 -16.03 12.79 7.00
CA GLY A 13 -15.90 14.19 7.42
C GLY A 13 -16.26 14.46 8.89
N ARG A 14 -16.72 13.45 9.65
CA ARG A 14 -17.26 13.59 11.01
C ARG A 14 -18.39 14.62 11.11
N TRP A 15 -19.23 14.74 10.08
CA TRP A 15 -20.38 15.65 10.03
C TRP A 15 -21.66 15.04 10.63
N GLU A 16 -21.63 13.75 10.99
CA GLU A 16 -22.71 13.08 11.72
C GLU A 16 -22.64 13.43 13.22
N ASN A 17 -23.08 14.65 13.56
CA ASN A 17 -23.10 15.14 14.95
C ASN A 17 -24.31 14.66 15.78
N GLY A 18 -25.16 13.80 15.22
CA GLY A 18 -26.46 13.42 15.82
C GLY A 18 -26.47 12.08 16.56
N ASP A 19 -25.53 11.18 16.29
CA ASP A 19 -25.47 9.85 16.91
C ASP A 19 -24.19 9.69 17.74
N GLN A 20 -24.35 9.72 19.06
CA GLN A 20 -23.24 9.52 19.99
C GLN A 20 -22.58 8.13 19.83
N MET A 21 -23.31 7.14 19.29
CA MET A 21 -22.76 5.82 19.04
C MET A 21 -21.70 5.86 17.93
N THR A 22 -21.98 6.57 16.84
CA THR A 22 -21.05 6.74 15.72
C THR A 22 -19.86 7.64 16.08
N GLY A 23 -20.06 8.71 16.85
CA GLY A 23 -18.97 9.59 17.28
C GLY A 23 -17.98 8.96 18.28
N CYS A 24 -18.47 8.07 19.17
CA CYS A 24 -17.67 7.48 20.24
C CYS A 24 -17.09 6.09 19.91
N TYR A 25 -17.80 5.26 19.14
CA TYR A 25 -17.41 3.86 18.90
C TYR A 25 -16.94 3.58 17.47
N ILE A 26 -17.23 4.49 16.53
CA ILE A 26 -16.89 4.31 15.13
C ILE A 26 -15.79 5.30 14.75
N THR A 27 -14.59 5.02 15.25
CA THR A 27 -13.37 5.81 14.99
C THR A 27 -12.67 5.44 13.69
N THR A 28 -13.09 4.35 13.03
CA THR A 28 -12.49 3.85 11.80
C THR A 28 -13.04 4.58 10.58
N LEU A 29 -12.13 4.92 9.66
CA LEU A 29 -12.49 5.49 8.37
C LEU A 29 -13.43 4.55 7.61
N PRO A 30 -14.48 5.05 6.94
CA PRO A 30 -15.42 4.20 6.23
C PRO A 30 -14.75 3.51 5.02
N PHE A 31 -14.94 2.20 4.87
CA PHE A 31 -14.25 1.40 3.85
C PHE A 31 -14.62 1.80 2.41
N GLU A 32 -15.89 2.08 2.13
CA GLU A 32 -16.31 2.52 0.78
C GLU A 32 -15.66 3.86 0.42
N PHE A 33 -15.60 4.78 1.38
CA PHE A 33 -14.92 6.06 1.20
C PHE A 33 -13.42 5.85 0.91
N MET A 34 -12.73 5.03 1.71
CA MET A 34 -11.30 4.74 1.49
C MET A 34 -11.03 4.10 0.13
N ARG A 35 -11.85 3.13 -0.29
CA ARG A 35 -11.74 2.49 -1.61
C ARG A 35 -11.90 3.51 -2.72
N ALA A 36 -12.95 4.32 -2.67
CA ALA A 36 -13.20 5.35 -3.67
C ALA A 36 -12.06 6.37 -3.78
N THR A 37 -11.47 6.78 -2.64
CA THR A 37 -10.34 7.72 -2.64
C THR A 37 -9.06 7.10 -3.18
N ALA A 38 -8.93 5.78 -3.10
CA ALA A 38 -7.83 5.01 -3.67
C ALA A 38 -8.14 4.50 -5.09
N ASP A 39 -9.19 5.03 -5.73
CA ASP A 39 -9.63 4.69 -7.09
C ASP A 39 -10.08 3.23 -7.29
N PHE A 40 -10.51 2.57 -6.21
CA PHE A 40 -11.15 1.26 -6.24
C PHE A 40 -12.67 1.37 -6.27
N GLU A 41 -13.35 0.37 -6.88
CA GLU A 41 -14.81 0.27 -6.90
C GLU A 41 -15.36 0.14 -5.47
N PRO A 42 -16.14 1.13 -4.96
CA PRO A 42 -16.49 1.17 -3.53
C PRO A 42 -17.42 0.05 -3.10
N ALA A 43 -18.38 -0.31 -3.96
CA ALA A 43 -19.45 -1.27 -3.65
C ALA A 43 -18.95 -2.73 -3.63
N TRP A 44 -17.87 -3.02 -4.35
CA TRP A 44 -17.35 -4.38 -4.45
C TRP A 44 -16.23 -4.63 -3.44
N ALA A 45 -16.46 -5.52 -2.48
CA ALA A 45 -15.45 -5.88 -1.48
C ALA A 45 -14.29 -6.74 -2.03
N GLY A 46 -14.36 -7.21 -3.28
CA GLY A 46 -13.24 -7.91 -3.93
C GLY A 46 -12.31 -6.99 -4.73
N SER A 47 -12.69 -5.73 -4.95
CA SER A 47 -12.02 -4.84 -5.90
C SER A 47 -10.71 -4.24 -5.39
N TYR A 48 -10.43 -4.34 -4.09
CA TYR A 48 -9.27 -3.68 -3.48
C TYR A 48 -8.11 -4.66 -3.32
N HIS A 49 -7.32 -4.78 -4.36
CA HIS A 49 -6.10 -5.57 -4.31
C HIS A 49 -4.97 -4.81 -5.00
N VAL A 50 -3.79 -4.87 -4.39
CA VAL A 50 -2.58 -4.32 -4.97
C VAL A 50 -1.71 -5.50 -5.42
N PRO A 51 -1.67 -5.82 -6.72
CA PRO A 51 -1.07 -7.05 -7.24
C PRO A 51 0.38 -7.26 -6.83
N ARG A 52 1.16 -6.18 -6.91
CA ARG A 52 2.57 -6.17 -6.49
C ARG A 52 2.78 -6.53 -5.01
N ALA A 53 1.77 -6.34 -4.15
CA ALA A 53 1.88 -6.62 -2.72
C ALA A 53 1.95 -8.13 -2.43
N THR A 54 1.50 -8.99 -3.36
CA THR A 54 1.62 -10.45 -3.25
C THR A 54 3.05 -10.95 -3.36
N VAL A 55 3.95 -10.14 -3.92
CA VAL A 55 5.31 -10.58 -4.21
C VAL A 55 6.21 -10.34 -2.99
N GLN A 56 6.66 -11.43 -2.39
CA GLN A 56 7.57 -11.39 -1.25
C GLN A 56 8.98 -10.97 -1.70
N LEU A 57 9.51 -9.93 -1.05
CA LEU A 57 10.86 -9.43 -1.29
C LEU A 57 11.92 -10.23 -0.54
N GLU A 58 13.04 -10.49 -1.22
CA GLU A 58 14.20 -11.16 -0.64
C GLU A 58 14.82 -10.35 0.51
N ALA A 59 15.26 -11.05 1.57
CA ALA A 59 15.76 -10.40 2.79
C ALA A 59 17.01 -9.55 2.56
N TRP A 60 17.89 -9.97 1.63
CA TRP A 60 19.10 -9.23 1.29
C TRP A 60 18.77 -7.88 0.63
N LEU A 61 17.73 -7.84 -0.21
CA LEU A 61 17.31 -6.65 -0.93
C LEU A 61 16.63 -5.65 0.01
N ARG A 62 15.75 -6.13 0.89
CA ARG A 62 15.19 -5.34 2.00
C ARG A 62 16.28 -4.72 2.87
N SER A 63 17.41 -5.41 3.05
CA SER A 63 18.51 -4.91 3.87
C SER A 63 19.36 -3.82 3.19
N GLN A 64 19.18 -3.59 1.89
CA GLN A 64 19.83 -2.48 1.17
C GLN A 64 19.11 -1.14 1.40
N ILE A 65 17.81 -1.17 1.69
CA ILE A 65 16.99 0.03 1.95
C ILE A 65 16.80 0.19 3.45
N TRP A 66 17.25 1.32 3.99
CA TRP A 66 17.27 1.61 5.44
C TRP A 66 17.81 0.44 6.28
N PRO A 67 19.11 0.08 6.14
CA PRO A 67 19.68 -1.07 6.83
C PRO A 67 19.51 -1.02 8.36
N GLN A 68 19.55 0.18 8.94
CA GLN A 68 19.35 0.43 10.36
C GLN A 68 17.99 -0.04 10.87
N LEU A 69 16.96 -0.06 10.00
CA LEU A 69 15.61 -0.48 10.36
C LEU A 69 15.58 -1.95 10.84
N ASN A 70 16.47 -2.79 10.32
CA ASN A 70 16.54 -4.20 10.73
C ASN A 70 16.88 -4.40 12.21
N ARG A 71 17.53 -3.42 12.85
CA ARG A 71 17.85 -3.48 14.29
C ARG A 71 16.61 -3.36 15.18
N TRP A 72 15.54 -2.82 14.63
CA TRP A 72 14.31 -2.50 15.34
C TRP A 72 13.20 -3.51 15.09
N ARG A 73 13.47 -4.61 14.36
CA ARG A 73 12.46 -5.61 14.01
C ARG A 73 11.89 -6.31 15.25
N ASP A 74 12.77 -6.63 16.19
CA ASP A 74 12.41 -7.31 17.45
C ASP A 74 12.38 -6.31 18.62
N PHE A 75 12.34 -5.01 18.32
CA PHE A 75 12.29 -3.98 19.35
C PHE A 75 10.86 -3.82 19.86
N GLU A 76 10.63 -4.24 21.09
CA GLU A 76 9.38 -3.97 21.79
C GLU A 76 9.38 -2.53 22.30
N ALA A 77 8.79 -1.62 21.51
CA ALA A 77 8.65 -0.23 21.91
C ALA A 77 7.64 -0.08 23.06
N GLU A 78 8.03 0.58 24.14
CA GLU A 78 7.11 0.97 25.21
C GLU A 78 6.01 1.92 24.69
N ASP A 79 6.37 2.78 23.74
CA ASP A 79 5.45 3.68 23.05
C ASP A 79 4.82 3.01 21.82
N LYS A 80 3.48 2.92 21.81
CA LYS A 80 2.70 2.33 20.71
C LYS A 80 2.91 3.05 19.38
N ALA A 81 3.09 4.37 19.40
CA ALA A 81 3.31 5.11 18.17
C ALA A 81 4.66 4.76 17.54
N THR A 82 5.69 4.59 18.34
CA THR A 82 7.01 4.13 17.91
C THR A 82 6.95 2.73 17.29
N GLY A 83 6.26 1.77 17.93
CA GLY A 83 6.06 0.43 17.37
C GLY A 83 5.36 0.47 16.00
N ALA A 84 4.22 1.15 15.92
CA ALA A 84 3.46 1.30 14.67
C ALA A 84 4.26 2.03 13.57
N PHE A 85 5.10 3.00 13.95
CA PHE A 85 5.96 3.71 13.01
C PHE A 85 7.06 2.81 12.43
N ILE A 86 7.68 1.96 13.25
CA ILE A 86 8.68 0.98 12.79
C ILE A 86 8.04 -0.03 11.82
N GLU A 87 6.85 -0.54 12.14
CA GLU A 87 6.07 -1.40 11.25
C GLU A 87 5.75 -0.71 9.92
N LEU A 88 5.31 0.56 9.98
CA LEU A 88 5.04 1.38 8.79
C LEU A 88 6.29 1.52 7.92
N LEU A 89 7.45 1.80 8.50
CA LEU A 89 8.71 1.91 7.75
C LEU A 89 9.09 0.59 7.08
N HIS A 90 8.84 -0.55 7.74
CA HIS A 90 9.06 -1.87 7.13
C HIS A 90 8.15 -2.09 5.93
N TRP A 91 6.87 -1.71 6.04
CA TRP A 91 5.92 -1.79 4.94
C TRP A 91 6.26 -0.84 3.79
N LEU A 92 6.59 0.42 4.07
CA LEU A 92 6.97 1.41 3.06
C LEU A 92 8.23 1.01 2.30
N ARG A 93 9.17 0.33 2.97
CA ARG A 93 10.37 -0.20 2.33
C ARG A 93 10.03 -1.22 1.25
N ASP A 94 9.06 -2.08 1.53
CA ASP A 94 8.61 -3.09 0.57
C ASP A 94 7.87 -2.44 -0.59
N VAL A 95 6.98 -1.49 -0.30
CA VAL A 95 6.27 -0.70 -1.33
C VAL A 95 7.26 0.02 -2.24
N LEU A 96 8.28 0.69 -1.69
CA LEU A 96 9.29 1.39 -2.46
C LEU A 96 10.03 0.46 -3.43
N LEU A 97 10.44 -0.71 -2.97
CA LEU A 97 11.16 -1.69 -3.79
C LEU A 97 10.26 -2.28 -4.88
N GLN A 98 9.00 -2.56 -4.57
CA GLN A 98 8.00 -3.02 -5.54
C GLN A 98 7.71 -1.96 -6.61
N ASP A 99 7.47 -0.71 -6.21
CA ASP A 99 7.11 0.38 -7.12
C ASP A 99 8.30 0.88 -7.94
N ALA A 100 9.53 0.77 -7.43
CA ALA A 100 10.74 1.11 -8.17
C ALA A 100 10.85 0.36 -9.51
N VAL A 101 10.30 -0.86 -9.62
CA VAL A 101 10.28 -1.64 -10.86
C VAL A 101 9.61 -0.89 -12.01
N PHE A 102 8.50 -0.20 -11.71
CA PHE A 102 7.71 0.56 -12.67
C PHE A 102 8.23 2.00 -12.80
N LEU A 103 8.51 2.63 -11.66
CA LEU A 103 8.94 4.03 -11.62
C LEU A 103 10.31 4.24 -12.27
N ARG A 104 11.26 3.30 -12.12
CA ARG A 104 12.57 3.36 -12.80
C ARG A 104 12.40 3.28 -14.32
N ALA A 105 11.48 2.46 -14.82
CA ALA A 105 11.22 2.36 -16.26
C ALA A 105 10.62 3.66 -16.82
N LYS A 106 9.76 4.32 -16.05
CA LYS A 106 9.10 5.57 -16.44
C LYS A 106 9.99 6.81 -16.26
N TYR A 107 10.85 6.82 -15.24
CA TYR A 107 11.67 7.96 -14.85
C TYR A 107 13.14 7.54 -14.62
N PRO A 108 13.85 7.04 -15.64
CA PRO A 108 15.19 6.47 -15.47
C PRO A 108 16.23 7.49 -15.00
N GLY A 109 16.01 8.79 -15.22
CA GLY A 109 16.91 9.86 -14.77
C GLY A 109 16.65 10.36 -13.34
N HIS A 110 15.70 9.77 -12.61
CA HIS A 110 15.41 10.21 -11.24
C HIS A 110 16.59 9.89 -10.31
N PRO A 111 17.01 10.81 -9.42
CA PRO A 111 18.20 10.63 -8.57
C PRO A 111 18.15 9.36 -7.70
N VAL A 112 16.99 9.05 -7.12
CA VAL A 112 16.81 7.85 -6.29
C VAL A 112 17.11 6.57 -7.08
N PHE A 113 16.82 6.52 -8.38
CA PHE A 113 17.05 5.34 -9.20
C PHE A 113 18.47 5.28 -9.78
N GLN A 114 19.35 6.23 -9.47
CA GLN A 114 20.78 6.12 -9.79
C GLN A 114 21.55 5.25 -8.78
N GLU A 115 20.94 4.94 -7.63
CA GLU A 115 21.57 4.12 -6.60
C GLU A 115 21.76 2.66 -7.07
N PRO A 116 22.91 2.03 -6.81
CA PRO A 116 23.25 0.68 -7.31
C PRO A 116 22.22 -0.41 -6.98
N VAL A 117 21.54 -0.28 -5.84
CA VAL A 117 20.48 -1.20 -5.39
C VAL A 117 19.38 -1.37 -6.44
N PHE A 118 19.09 -0.31 -7.21
CA PHE A 118 18.08 -0.32 -8.25
C PHE A 118 18.59 -0.76 -9.62
N TRP A 119 19.87 -1.12 -9.79
CA TRP A 119 20.45 -1.56 -11.07
C TRP A 119 20.83 -3.04 -11.12
N SER A 120 20.78 -3.74 -9.99
CA SER A 120 21.14 -5.17 -9.90
C SER A 120 20.33 -6.01 -10.93
N PRO A 121 20.99 -6.84 -11.75
CA PRO A 121 20.31 -7.79 -12.65
C PRO A 121 19.47 -8.84 -11.90
N GLN A 122 19.79 -9.10 -10.63
CA GLN A 122 19.08 -10.02 -9.73
C GLN A 122 17.81 -9.39 -9.14
N PHE A 123 17.48 -8.16 -9.55
CA PHE A 123 16.29 -7.47 -9.09
C PHE A 123 15.05 -8.11 -9.70
N PHE A 124 14.30 -8.86 -8.89
CA PHE A 124 12.83 -8.92 -8.66
C PHE A 124 11.81 -8.32 -9.67
N ALA A 125 12.24 -7.48 -10.60
CA ALA A 125 11.42 -6.83 -11.61
C ALA A 125 10.57 -7.81 -12.43
N THR A 126 11.02 -9.05 -12.66
CA THR A 126 10.22 -10.07 -13.38
C THR A 126 8.98 -10.47 -12.57
N LYS A 127 9.16 -10.93 -11.33
CA LYS A 127 8.06 -11.39 -10.46
C LYS A 127 7.01 -10.30 -10.19
N VAL A 128 7.42 -9.04 -10.00
CA VAL A 128 6.48 -7.92 -9.82
C VAL A 128 5.68 -7.63 -11.08
N ARG A 129 6.35 -7.68 -12.24
CA ARG A 129 5.68 -7.44 -13.51
C ARG A 129 4.70 -8.56 -13.83
N GLU A 130 5.08 -9.80 -13.57
CA GLU A 130 4.21 -10.98 -13.71
C GLU A 130 2.97 -10.84 -12.81
N ALA A 131 3.14 -10.58 -11.50
CA ALA A 131 2.02 -10.40 -10.59
C ALA A 131 1.08 -9.24 -11.00
N ALA A 132 1.64 -8.15 -11.53
CA ALA A 132 0.83 -7.03 -12.04
C ALA A 132 0.11 -7.36 -13.36
N GLN A 133 0.65 -8.24 -14.19
CA GLN A 133 0.00 -8.69 -15.43
C GLN A 133 -1.14 -9.68 -15.15
N GLU A 134 -0.91 -10.66 -14.27
CA GLU A 134 -1.92 -11.66 -13.87
C GLU A 134 -3.19 -10.99 -13.33
N SER A 135 -3.05 -9.96 -12.50
CA SER A 135 -4.21 -9.22 -11.99
C SER A 135 -5.00 -8.47 -13.06
N PHE A 136 -4.32 -7.96 -14.09
CA PHE A 136 -5.00 -7.22 -15.16
C PHE A 136 -5.78 -8.15 -16.08
N GLU A 137 -5.36 -9.41 -16.18
CA GLU A 137 -6.07 -10.46 -16.91
C GLU A 137 -7.30 -10.96 -16.14
N ASP A 138 -7.21 -11.08 -14.80
CA ASP A 138 -8.33 -11.49 -13.93
C ASP A 138 -9.48 -10.46 -13.92
N ASP A 139 -9.15 -9.17 -13.86
CA ASP A 139 -10.13 -8.07 -13.95
C ASP A 139 -10.87 -8.04 -15.30
N ARG A 140 -10.26 -8.55 -16.37
CA ARG A 140 -10.90 -8.67 -17.70
C ARG A 140 -11.74 -9.93 -17.84
N GLY A 141 -11.40 -11.00 -17.13
CA GLY A 141 -12.13 -12.27 -17.15
C GLY A 141 -13.46 -12.23 -16.38
N THR A 142 -13.59 -11.32 -15.41
CA THR A 142 -14.79 -11.15 -14.58
C THR A 142 -15.82 -10.14 -15.13
N ALA A 143 -15.54 -9.52 -16.28
CA ALA A 143 -16.39 -8.52 -16.92
C ALA A 143 -17.33 -9.06 -18.02
N ILE A 144 -17.72 -10.34 -17.96
CA ILE A 144 -18.70 -11.00 -18.87
C ILE A 144 -19.97 -11.38 -18.12
#